data_AF-A0A1L9QXY9-F1
#
_entry.id   AF-A0A1L9QXY9-F1
#
_cell.length_a   1.000
_cell.length_b   1.000
_cell.length_c   1.000
_cell.angle_alpha   90.00
_cell.angle_beta   90.00
_cell.angle_gamma   90.00
#
_symmetry.space_group_name_H-M   'P 1'
#
loop_
_entity.id
_entity.type
_entity.pdbx_description
1 polymer ?
#
loop_
_entity_poly.entity_id
_entity_poly.type
_entity_poly.pdbx_seq_one_letter_code
_entity_poly.pdbx_strand_id
1 'polypeptide(L)' 'MTPFFDYGIGWNFSGRDTQPLSSLGIGLRWEQENLTVGVQWGIALIDNPVNQGTWQDNGFSFFVLSKPF' A
#
# COMPACT_ATOMS: atom_id res chain seq x y z
N MET A 1 5.11 -14.93 4.88
CA MET A 1 3.79 -14.41 4.47
C MET A 1 3.23 -13.65 5.65
N THR A 2 2.85 -12.39 5.43
CA THR A 2 2.44 -11.47 6.50
C THR A 2 1.12 -10.83 6.11
N PRO A 3 -0.02 -11.15 6.76
CA PRO A 3 -1.25 -10.42 6.52
C PRO A 3 -1.13 -9.00 7.09
N PHE A 4 -1.78 -8.03 6.44
CA PHE A 4 -1.85 -6.66 6.93
C PHE A 4 -3.24 -6.05 6.72
N PHE A 5 -3.55 -5.06 7.55
CA PHE A 5 -4.74 -4.23 7.48
C PHE A 5 -4.32 -2.78 7.70
N ASP A 6 -4.69 -1.90 6.76
CA ASP A 6 -4.42 -0.48 6.87
C ASP A 6 -5.72 0.31 6.93
N TYR A 7 -5.76 1.32 7.79
CA TYR A 7 -6.86 2.27 7.90
C TYR A 7 -6.28 3.68 7.98
N GLY A 8 -6.77 4.58 7.13
CA GLY A 8 -6.31 5.95 7.03
C GLY A 8 -7.46 6.91 6.76
N ILE A 9 -7.22 8.20 6.97
CA ILE A 9 -8.20 9.25 6.71
C ILE A 9 -7.53 10.31 5.84
N GLY A 10 -8.08 10.52 4.64
CA GLY A 10 -7.67 11.59 3.74
C GLY A 10 -8.47 12.87 4.03
N TRP A 11 -7.77 13.98 4.23
CA TRP A 11 -8.38 15.32 4.32
C TRP A 11 -7.98 16.17 3.12
N ASN A 12 -8.88 17.02 2.64
CA ASN A 12 -8.56 18.03 1.63
C ASN A 12 -8.94 19.42 2.15
N PHE A 13 -7.94 20.29 2.29
CA PHE A 13 -8.11 21.66 2.82
C PHE A 13 -9.02 22.53 1.96
N SER A 14 -9.24 22.17 0.69
CA SER A 14 -10.13 22.89 -0.24
C SER A 14 -11.63 22.58 -0.10
N GLY A 15 -12.05 22.02 1.05
CA GLY A 15 -13.48 21.87 1.41
C GLY A 15 -14.15 20.60 0.88
N ARG A 16 -13.38 19.57 0.52
CA ARG A 16 -13.92 18.24 0.19
C ARG A 16 -13.97 17.39 1.44
N ASP A 17 -15.05 16.61 1.59
CA ASP A 17 -15.30 15.75 2.75
C ASP A 17 -14.11 14.85 3.08
N THR A 18 -13.92 14.63 4.39
CA THR A 18 -12.99 13.66 4.94
C THR A 18 -13.33 12.27 4.40
N GLN A 19 -12.40 11.65 3.70
CA GLN A 19 -12.60 10.35 3.08
C GLN A 19 -11.82 9.29 3.87
N PRO A 20 -12.49 8.32 4.52
CA PRO A 20 -11.81 7.17 5.09
C PRO A 20 -11.29 6.27 3.97
N LEU A 21 -10.08 5.75 4.15
CA LEU A 21 -9.46 4.75 3.30
C LEU A 21 -9.17 3.53 4.15
N SER A 22 -9.45 2.33 3.63
CA SER A 22 -9.02 1.10 4.28
C SER A 22 -8.68 0.02 3.26
N SER A 23 -7.76 -0.85 3.62
CA SER A 23 -7.29 -1.94 2.78
C SER A 23 -6.95 -3.19 3.60
N LEU A 24 -7.05 -4.35 2.95
CA LEU A 24 -6.58 -5.63 3.46
C LEU A 24 -5.60 -6.22 2.46
N GLY A 25 -4.54 -6.86 2.93
CA GLY A 25 -3.58 -7.45 2.02
C GLY A 25 -2.65 -8.48 2.63
N ILE A 26 -1.80 -9.01 1.77
CA ILE A 26 -0.75 -9.96 2.08
C ILE A 26 0.60 -9.43 1.59
N GLY A 27 1.61 -9.63 2.42
CA GLY A 27 2.99 -9.29 2.13
C GLY A 27 3.90 -10.51 2.12
N LEU A 28 4.89 -10.48 1.24
CA LEU A 28 6.07 -11.31 1.26
C LEU A 28 7.28 -10.40 1.47
N ARG A 29 8.09 -10.69 2.48
CA ARG A 29 9.39 -10.04 2.71
C ARG A 29 10.47 -11.09 2.61
N TRP A 30 11.51 -10.76 1.86
CA TRP A 30 12.73 -11.52 1.75
C TRP A 30 13.90 -10.64 2.18
N GLU A 31 14.76 -11.17 3.03
CA GLU A 31 15.87 -10.43 3.63
C GLU A 31 17.17 -11.21 3.47
N GLN A 32 18.20 -10.50 3.04
CA GLN A 32 19.60 -10.90 2.98
C GLN A 32 20.45 -9.85 3.70
N GLU A 33 21.73 -10.13 3.92
CA GLU A 33 22.65 -9.29 4.72
C GLU A 33 22.63 -7.80 4.37
N ASN A 34 22.56 -7.46 3.08
CA ASN A 34 22.58 -6.08 2.59
C ASN A 34 21.37 -5.71 1.73
N LEU A 35 20.41 -6.61 1.57
CA LEU A 35 19.28 -6.46 0.66
C LEU A 35 17.98 -6.93 1.33
N THR A 36 16.99 -6.05 1.36
CA THR A 36 15.61 -6.42 1.72
C THR A 36 14.69 -6.15 0.54
N VAL A 37 13.96 -7.17 0.12
CA VAL A 37 12.94 -7.07 -0.92
C VAL A 37 11.59 -7.37 -0.29
N GLY A 38 10.61 -6.54 -0.57
CA GLY A 38 9.23 -6.78 -0.16
C GLY A 38 8.27 -6.62 -1.33
N VAL A 39 7.30 -7.51 -1.39
CA VAL A 39 6.16 -7.44 -2.31
C VAL A 39 4.89 -7.50 -1.48
N GLN A 40 3.97 -6.61 -1.75
CA GLN A 40 2.70 -6.47 -1.04
C GLN A 40 1.58 -6.39 -2.06
N TRP A 41 0.51 -7.13 -1.80
CA TRP A 41 -0.71 -7.06 -2.57
C TRP A 41 -1.88 -6.84 -1.61
N GLY A 42 -2.65 -5.79 -1.84
CA GLY A 42 -3.84 -5.46 -1.07
C GLY A 42 -5.04 -5.17 -1.95
N ILE A 43 -6.20 -5.13 -1.32
CA ILE A 43 -7.47 -4.68 -1.90
C ILE A 43 -8.00 -3.52 -1.06
N ALA A 44 -8.46 -2.46 -1.71
CA ALA A 44 -9.17 -1.38 -1.03
C ALA A 44 -10.56 -1.88 -0.62
N LEU A 45 -10.96 -1.61 0.63
CA LEU A 45 -12.27 -1.97 1.15
C LEU A 45 -13.30 -0.83 1.02
N ILE A 46 -12.82 0.39 0.79
CA ILE A 46 -13.64 1.58 0.56
C ILE A 46 -13.28 2.09 -0.82
N ASP A 47 -14.24 2.09 -1.74
CA ASP A 47 -14.06 2.56 -3.11
C ASP A 47 -13.80 4.07 -3.11
N ASN A 48 -12.65 4.47 -3.65
CA ASN A 48 -12.41 5.85 -4.06
C ASN A 48 -12.72 5.95 -5.56
N PRO A 49 -13.60 6.84 -6.03
CA PRO A 49 -13.98 6.93 -7.45
C PRO A 49 -12.83 7.29 -8.41
N VAL A 50 -11.63 7.58 -7.90
CA VAL A 50 -10.44 7.90 -8.69
C VAL A 50 -9.65 6.61 -8.94
N ASN A 51 -10.10 5.81 -9.90
CA ASN A 51 -9.34 4.68 -10.45
C ASN A 51 -8.58 5.14 -11.71
N GLN A 52 -7.24 5.19 -11.65
CA GLN A 52 -6.40 5.62 -12.78
C GLN A 52 -5.84 4.43 -13.58
N GLY A 53 -6.25 3.19 -13.26
CA GLY A 53 -5.84 1.98 -13.98
C GLY A 53 -4.39 1.57 -13.75
N THR A 54 -3.73 2.05 -12.69
CA THR A 54 -2.34 1.69 -12.40
C THR A 54 -2.25 0.36 -11.65
N TRP A 55 -1.07 -0.27 -11.64
CA TRP A 55 -0.85 -1.49 -10.82
C TRP A 55 -0.99 -1.21 -9.32
N GLN A 56 -0.69 0.02 -8.90
CA GLN A 56 -0.87 0.47 -7.52
C GLN A 56 -2.35 0.66 -7.15
N ASP A 57 -3.20 1.08 -8.10
CA ASP A 57 -4.66 1.10 -7.92
C ASP A 57 -5.25 -0.31 -7.76
N ASN A 58 -4.57 -1.32 -8.31
CA ASN A 58 -4.89 -2.74 -8.08
C ASN A 58 -4.25 -3.31 -6.79
N GLY A 59 -3.69 -2.40 -5.97
CA GLY A 59 -3.11 -2.68 -4.65
C GLY A 59 -1.80 -3.45 -4.69
N PHE A 60 -1.11 -3.51 -5.84
CA PHE A 60 0.22 -4.08 -5.92
C PHE A 60 1.28 -3.02 -5.57
N SER A 61 2.16 -3.37 -4.63
CA SER A 61 3.27 -2.52 -4.20
C SER A 61 4.52 -3.37 -3.96
N PHE A 62 5.69 -2.83 -4.27
CA PHE A 62 6.96 -3.48 -3.98
C PHE A 62 7.95 -2.47 -3.43
N PHE A 63 8.90 -2.94 -2.63
CA PHE A 63 10.02 -2.14 -2.18
C PHE A 63 11.31 -2.94 -2.23
N VAL A 64 12.41 -2.24 -2.49
CA VAL A 64 13.77 -2.77 -2.43
C VAL A 64 14.59 -1.81 -1.60
N LEU A 65 15.15 -2.33 -0.52
CA LEU A 65 16.07 -1.60 0.35
C LEU A 65 17.45 -2.26 0.23
N SER A 66 18.42 -1.50 -0.28
CA SER A 66 19.82 -1.90 -0.28
C SER A 66 20.56 -1.07 0.76
N LYS A 67 21.32 -1.71 1.64
CA LYS A 67 22.22 -1.05 2.59
C LYS A 67 23.65 -1.25 2.10
N PRO A 68 24.28 -0.22 1.49
CA PRO A 68 25.58 -0.42 0.85
C PRO A 68 26.75 -0.64 1.83
N PHE A 69 26.62 -0.38 3.13
CA PHE A 69 27.62 -0.62 4.17
C PHE A 69 27.00 -0.47 5.56
#